data_AF-A0A2E3C228-F1
#
_entry.id   AF-A0A2E3C228-F1
#
_cell.length_a   1.000
_cell.length_b   1.000
_cell.length_c   1.000
_cell.angle_alpha   90.00
_cell.angle_beta   90.00
_cell.angle_gamma   90.00
#
_symmetry.space_group_name_H-M   'P 1'
#
loop_
_entity.id
_entity.type
_entity.pdbx_description
1 polymer ?
#
loop_
_entity_poly.entity_id
_entity_poly.type
_entity_poly.pdbx_seq_one_letter_code
_entity_poly.pdbx_strand_id
1 'polypeptide(L)'
;MTSQGIMKFIIIFMLAVAAVWGGFTYWMQSLKATGPLQFPAVIVIEPGESTRSIAKDLYDNGVIESEFVFRLAARASLADRIVKAG
;
A
#
# COMPACT_ATOMS: atom_id res chain seq x y z
N MET A 1 31.09 -18.92 -15.43
CA MET A 1 30.53 -18.17 -14.28
C MET A 1 30.95 -18.90 -13.01
N THR A 2 31.69 -18.26 -12.12
CA THR A 2 32.17 -18.89 -10.89
C THR A 2 30.99 -19.20 -9.96
N SER A 3 30.94 -20.41 -9.40
CA SER A 3 29.87 -20.89 -8.50
C SER A 3 29.55 -19.88 -7.37
N GLN A 4 30.58 -19.17 -6.90
CA GLN A 4 30.50 -18.06 -5.93
C GLN A 4 29.60 -16.89 -6.37
N GLY A 5 29.60 -16.52 -7.65
CA GLY A 5 28.77 -15.43 -8.17
C GLY A 5 27.29 -15.79 -8.22
N ILE A 6 27.00 -17.03 -8.63
CA ILE A 6 25.63 -17.57 -8.69
C ILE A 6 25.03 -17.66 -7.29
N MET A 7 25.79 -18.15 -6.31
CA MET A 7 25.32 -18.26 -4.93
C MET A 7 25.02 -16.91 -4.28
N LYS A 8 25.87 -15.90 -4.50
CA LYS A 8 25.58 -14.52 -4.03
C LYS A 8 24.33 -13.94 -4.68
N PHE A 9 24.13 -14.19 -5.97
CA PHE A 9 22.95 -13.73 -6.68
C PHE A 9 21.67 -14.37 -6.13
N ILE A 10 21.69 -15.68 -5.86
CA ILE A 10 20.57 -16.40 -5.25
C ILE A 10 20.27 -15.86 -3.85
N ILE A 11 21.29 -15.59 -3.02
CA ILE A 11 21.09 -15.03 -1.67
C ILE A 11 20.45 -13.64 -1.74
N ILE A 12 20.95 -12.75 -2.60
CA ILE A 12 20.39 -11.40 -2.78
C ILE A 12 18.94 -11.50 -3.29
N PHE A 13 18.68 -12.40 -4.24
CA PHE A 13 17.35 -12.63 -4.77
C PHE A 13 16.39 -13.14 -3.68
N MET A 14 16.80 -14.11 -2.86
CA MET A 14 15.97 -14.60 -1.75
C MET A 14 15.71 -13.50 -0.70
N LEU A 15 16.71 -12.67 -0.39
CA LEU A 15 16.51 -11.53 0.52
C LEU A 15 15.52 -10.51 -0.05
N ALA A 16 15.60 -10.22 -1.36
CA ALA A 16 14.65 -9.34 -2.02
C ALA A 16 13.22 -9.92 -1.97
N VAL A 17 13.06 -11.21 -2.25
CA VAL A 17 11.76 -11.89 -2.15
C VAL A 17 11.21 -11.86 -0.72
N ALA A 18 12.05 -12.14 0.28
CA ALA A 18 11.64 -12.08 1.68
C ALA A 18 11.22 -10.66 2.12
N ALA A 19 11.94 -9.63 1.65
CA ALA A 19 11.59 -8.24 1.93
C ALA A 19 10.26 -7.84 1.27
N VAL A 20 10.03 -8.24 0.01
CA VAL A 20 8.76 -8.01 -0.68
C VAL A 20 7.62 -8.75 0.03
N TRP A 21 7.84 -10.00 0.41
CA TRP A 21 6.84 -10.82 1.10
C TRP A 21 6.47 -10.23 2.46
N GLY A 22 7.48 -9.88 3.29
CA GLY A 22 7.27 -9.27 4.59
C GLY A 22 6.61 -7.89 4.51
N GLY A 23 7.00 -7.07 3.53
CA GLY A 23 6.35 -5.78 3.27
C GLY A 23 4.89 -5.94 2.85
N PHE A 24 4.59 -6.93 2.00
CA PHE A 24 3.23 -7.21 1.53
C PHE A 24 2.32 -7.73 2.65
N THR A 25 2.79 -8.66 3.49
CA THR A 25 1.99 -9.19 4.60
C THR A 25 1.72 -8.12 5.65
N TYR A 26 2.71 -7.28 5.96
CA TYR A 26 2.53 -6.14 6.87
C TYR A 26 1.50 -5.15 6.32
N TRP A 27 1.62 -4.78 5.03
CA TRP A 27 0.68 -3.88 4.37
C TRP A 27 -0.77 -4.42 4.38
N MET A 28 -0.94 -5.71 4.08
CA MET A 28 -2.25 -6.38 4.11
C MET A 28 -2.86 -6.37 5.52
N GLN A 29 -2.04 -6.44 6.57
CA GLN A 29 -2.49 -6.38 7.95
C GLN A 29 -2.91 -4.95 8.34
N SER A 30 -2.16 -3.93 7.92
CA SER A 30 -2.51 -2.52 8.15
C SER A 30 -3.85 -2.12 7.52
N LEU A 31 -4.25 -2.74 6.41
CA LEU A 31 -5.55 -2.50 5.79
C LEU A 31 -6.73 -3.09 6.57
N LYS A 32 -6.49 -4.13 7.38
CA LYS A 32 -7.53 -4.79 8.21
C LYS A 32 -7.64 -4.20 9.61
N ALA A 33 -6.67 -3.39 10.02
CA ALA A 33 -6.71 -2.70 11.30
C ALA A 33 -7.88 -1.70 11.31
N THR A 34 -8.64 -1.67 12.41
CA THR A 34 -9.61 -0.62 12.65
C THR A 34 -8.88 0.72 12.61
N GLY A 35 -9.35 1.64 11.76
CA GLY A 35 -8.73 2.95 11.64
C GLY A 35 -8.69 3.70 12.98
N PRO A 36 -7.78 4.67 13.15
CA PRO A 36 -7.60 5.41 14.40
C PRO A 36 -8.82 6.22 14.87
N LEU A 37 -9.82 6.40 14.00
CA LEU A 37 -11.09 7.05 14.32
C LEU A 37 -11.97 6.17 15.22
N GLN A 38 -12.19 6.66 16.44
CA GLN A 38 -13.15 6.09 17.37
C GLN A 38 -14.59 6.58 17.11
N PHE A 39 -14.73 7.66 16.32
CA PHE A 39 -16.01 8.30 15.99
C PHE A 39 -16.13 8.53 14.47
N PRO A 40 -17.34 8.50 13.90
CA PRO A 40 -17.54 8.73 12.47
C PRO A 40 -17.08 10.14 12.08
N ALA A 41 -16.14 10.23 11.13
CA ALA A 41 -15.73 11.49 10.51
C ALA A 41 -16.35 11.62 9.11
N VAL A 42 -16.93 12.78 8.81
CA VAL A 42 -17.44 13.11 7.47
C VAL A 42 -16.43 14.02 6.80
N ILE A 43 -15.84 13.55 5.71
CA ILE A 43 -14.89 14.31 4.89
C ILE A 43 -15.52 14.51 3.52
N VAL A 44 -15.52 15.75 3.04
CA VAL A 44 -15.99 16.08 1.69
C VAL A 44 -14.78 16.07 0.78
N ILE A 45 -14.76 15.15 -0.18
CA ILE A 45 -13.73 15.08 -1.22
C ILE A 45 -14.28 15.79 -2.46
N GLU A 46 -13.58 16.82 -2.94
CA GLU A 46 -14.02 17.56 -4.10
C GLU A 46 -13.79 16.79 -5.42
N PRO A 47 -14.69 16.91 -6.41
CA PRO A 47 -14.49 16.27 -7.71
C PRO A 47 -13.23 16.81 -8.41
N GLY A 48 -12.33 15.90 -8.82
CA GLY A 48 -11.07 16.25 -9.49
C GLY A 48 -9.86 16.31 -8.57
N GLU A 49 -10.04 16.10 -7.27
CA GLU A 49 -8.93 16.01 -6.33
C GLU A 49 -8.05 14.78 -6.61
N SER A 50 -6.73 14.98 -6.57
CA SER A 50 -5.81 13.88 -6.81
C SER A 50 -5.82 12.90 -5.63
N THR A 51 -5.60 11.60 -5.90
CA THR A 51 -5.46 10.57 -4.85
C THR A 51 -4.38 10.92 -3.81
N ARG A 52 -3.41 11.76 -4.17
CA ARG A 52 -2.39 12.27 -3.26
C ARG A 52 -2.95 13.29 -2.27
N SER A 53 -3.78 14.20 -2.75
CA SER A 53 -4.43 15.23 -1.92
C SER A 53 -5.41 14.58 -0.95
N ILE A 54 -6.26 13.67 -1.46
CA ILE A 54 -7.18 12.87 -0.66
C ILE A 54 -6.46 12.10 0.46
N ALA A 55 -5.35 11.43 0.13
CA ALA A 55 -4.57 10.69 1.13
C ALA A 55 -4.00 11.61 2.21
N LYS A 56 -3.52 12.80 1.82
CA LYS A 56 -3.01 13.80 2.75
C LYS A 56 -4.11 14.28 3.69
N ASP A 57 -5.27 14.61 3.16
CA ASP A 57 -6.40 15.12 3.95
C ASP A 57 -6.92 14.04 4.91
N LEU A 58 -7.00 12.78 4.47
CA LEU A 58 -7.33 11.65 5.32
C LEU A 58 -6.30 11.44 6.44
N TYR A 59 -5.01 11.64 6.16
CA TYR A 59 -3.95 11.50 7.16
C TYR A 59 -3.97 12.65 8.17
N ASP A 60 -4.09 13.89 7.69
CA ASP A 60 -4.12 15.10 8.53
C ASP A 60 -5.35 15.11 9.46
N ASN A 61 -6.48 14.52 9.03
CA ASN A 61 -7.68 14.33 9.85
C ASN A 61 -7.65 13.06 10.72
N GLY A 62 -6.54 12.32 10.73
CA GLY A 62 -6.37 11.13 11.57
C GLY A 62 -7.32 9.99 11.20
N VAL A 63 -7.71 9.89 9.92
CA VAL A 63 -8.60 8.85 9.39
C VAL A 63 -7.81 7.62 8.98
N ILE A 64 -6.59 7.83 8.48
CA ILE A 64 -5.66 6.79 8.05
C ILE A 64 -4.30 6.97 8.74
N GLU A 65 -3.60 5.87 8.97
CA GLU A 65 -2.27 5.89 9.63
C GLU A 65 -1.13 6.28 8.67
N SER A 66 -1.31 6.12 7.36
CA SER A 66 -0.28 6.41 6.38
C SER A 66 -0.86 6.72 5.00
N GLU A 67 -0.47 7.88 4.45
CA GLU A 67 -0.79 8.24 3.07
C GLU A 67 -0.31 7.20 2.06
N PHE A 68 0.87 6.61 2.28
CA PHE A 68 1.49 5.70 1.31
C PHE A 68 0.72 4.39 1.20
N VAL A 69 0.36 3.79 2.35
CA VAL A 69 -0.45 2.56 2.43
C VAL A 69 -1.77 2.76 1.70
N PHE A 70 -2.44 3.89 1.95
CA PHE A 70 -3.71 4.25 1.30
C PHE A 70 -3.55 4.45 -0.21
N ARG A 71 -2.55 5.19 -0.66
CA ARG A 71 -2.30 5.40 -2.10
C ARG A 71 -1.99 4.10 -2.83
N LEU A 72 -1.23 3.20 -2.19
CA LEU A 72 -0.94 1.88 -2.76
C LEU A 72 -2.23 1.06 -2.91
N ALA A 73 -3.10 1.09 -1.90
CA ALA A 73 -4.36 0.36 -1.89
C ALA A 73 -5.35 0.93 -2.90
N ALA A 74 -5.45 2.26 -2.99
CA ALA A 74 -6.28 2.94 -3.98
C ALA A 74 -5.83 2.57 -5.41
N ARG A 75 -4.52 2.53 -5.69
CA ARG A 75 -4.00 2.09 -6.99
C ARG A 75 -4.26 0.61 -7.26
N ALA A 76 -4.06 -0.27 -6.28
CA ALA A 76 -4.35 -1.69 -6.42
C ALA A 76 -5.84 -1.94 -6.69
N SER A 77 -6.73 -1.22 -6.00
CA SER A 77 -8.18 -1.31 -6.20
C SER A 77 -8.62 -0.77 -7.57
N LEU A 78 -8.02 0.32 -8.04
CA LEU A 78 -8.25 0.85 -9.40
C LEU A 78 -7.77 -0.15 -10.47
N ALA A 79 -6.60 -0.77 -10.26
CA ALA A 79 -6.10 -1.83 -11.15
C ALA A 79 -7.06 -3.03 -11.18
N ASP A 80 -7.58 -3.47 -10.04
CA ASP A 80 -8.60 -4.52 -9.96
C ASP A 80 -9.90 -4.15 -10.69
N ARG A 81 -10.35 -2.90 -10.64
CA ARG A 81 -11.52 -2.44 -11.41
C ARG A 81 -11.27 -2.42 -12.91
N ILE A 82 -10.06 -2.08 -13.34
CA ILE A 82 -9.66 -2.12 -14.76
C ILE A 82 -9.57 -3.58 -15.24
N VAL A 83 -9.09 -4.49 -14.40
CA VAL A 83 -8.93 -5.91 -14.73
C VAL A 83 -10.26 -6.68 -14.70
N LYS A 84 -11.26 -6.23 -13.92
CA LYS A 84 -12.62 -6.79 -13.92
C LYS A 84 -13.53 -6.26 -15.05
N ALA A 85 -13.03 -5.46 -15.97
CA ALA A 85 -13.75 -5.11 -17.18
C ALA A 85 -13.65 -6.27 -18.20
N GLY A 86 -14.44 -7.31 -17.97
CA GLY A 86 -14.60 -8.48 -18.84
C GLY A 86 -15.91 -9.19 -18.54
#